data_AF-A0A964U7P2-F1
#
_entry.id   AF-A0A964U7P2-F1
#
_cell.length_a   1.000
_cell.length_b   1.000
_cell.length_c   1.000
_cell.angle_alpha   90.00
_cell.angle_beta   90.00
_cell.angle_gamma   90.00
#
_symmetry.space_group_name_H-M   'P 1'
#
loop_
_entity.id
_entity.type
_entity.pdbx_description
1 polymer ?
#
loop_
_entity_poly.entity_id
_entity_poly.type
_entity_poly.pdbx_seq_one_letter_code
_entity_poly.pdbx_strand_id
1 'polypeptide(L)'
;MATIDKTENGRWRVQIRRRGLSKSRTFARKGDASAWAREVERNIDLGQTVSRHGPKHLRTIGDLIDAHIADIREVGKPLRRSKAYSPDLLKRRLGRLPYHDVNRQSLIDFGRKRRKEGAGPVTVGTDISYLRTILIHAAAVRPMNPGASL
;
A
#
# COMPACT_ATOMS: atom_id res chain seq x y z
N MET A 1 13.43 -18.57 14.13
CA MET A 1 14.53 -17.83 14.76
C MET A 1 15.33 -17.18 13.65
N ALA A 2 15.71 -15.92 13.81
CA ALA A 2 16.52 -15.18 12.87
C ALA A 2 17.97 -15.67 12.88
N THR A 3 18.53 -15.97 11.72
CA THR A 3 19.96 -16.25 11.54
C THR A 3 20.67 -14.95 11.19
N ILE A 4 21.76 -14.64 11.88
CA ILE A 4 22.58 -13.44 11.63
C ILE A 4 24.01 -13.88 11.35
N ASP A 5 24.44 -13.75 10.10
CA ASP A 5 25.74 -14.20 9.63
C ASP A 5 26.59 -13.02 9.17
N LYS A 6 27.91 -13.09 9.42
CA LYS A 6 28.86 -12.14 8.85
C LYS A 6 29.26 -12.61 7.46
N THR A 7 29.03 -11.79 6.44
CA THR A 7 29.45 -12.07 5.06
C THR A 7 30.93 -11.76 4.87
N GLU A 8 31.57 -12.36 3.85
CA GLU A 8 32.98 -12.12 3.47
C GLU A 8 33.32 -10.63 3.34
N ASN A 9 32.37 -9.81 2.86
CA ASN A 9 32.52 -8.36 2.72
C ASN A 9 32.40 -7.58 4.05
N GLY A 10 32.47 -8.23 5.21
CA GLY A 10 32.38 -7.62 6.53
C GLY A 10 30.98 -7.15 6.97
N ARG A 11 29.96 -7.33 6.12
CA ARG A 11 28.56 -6.97 6.41
C ARG A 11 27.82 -8.06 7.17
N TRP A 12 26.71 -7.70 7.80
CA TRP A 12 25.86 -8.59 8.59
C TRP A 12 24.59 -8.94 7.83
N ARG A 13 24.42 -10.19 7.43
CA ARG A 13 23.22 -10.71 6.77
C ARG A 13 22.29 -11.30 7.81
N VAL A 14 21.03 -10.88 7.78
CA VAL A 14 19.95 -11.45 8.58
C VAL A 14 19.04 -12.26 7.66
N GLN A 15 18.67 -13.47 8.06
CA GLN A 15 17.70 -14.33 7.40
C GLN A 15 16.65 -14.81 8.41
N ILE A 16 15.38 -14.63 8.09
CA ILE A 16 14.26 -15.01 8.97
C ILE A 16 13.32 -15.88 8.17
N ARG A 17 13.08 -17.10 8.65
CA ARG A 17 12.13 -18.05 8.10
C ARG A 17 11.17 -18.48 9.20
N ARG A 18 9.89 -18.09 9.09
CA ARG A 18 8.85 -18.43 10.07
C ARG A 18 7.46 -18.31 9.46
N ARG A 19 6.54 -19.22 9.84
CA ARG A 19 5.12 -19.21 9.42
C ARG A 19 4.91 -19.03 7.90
N GLY A 20 5.72 -19.71 7.08
CA GLY A 20 5.66 -19.63 5.62
C GLY A 20 6.24 -18.34 5.01
N LEU A 21 6.76 -17.41 5.82
CA LEU A 21 7.38 -16.16 5.37
C LEU A 21 8.91 -16.26 5.45
N SER A 22 9.57 -15.76 4.40
CA SER A 22 11.03 -15.63 4.32
C SER A 22 11.41 -14.17 4.11
N LYS A 23 12.26 -13.61 4.98
CA LYS A 23 12.79 -12.25 4.87
C LYS A 23 14.32 -12.29 5.01
N SER A 24 15.02 -11.49 4.21
CA SER A 24 16.47 -11.31 4.35
C SER A 24 16.89 -9.86 4.15
N ARG A 25 17.94 -9.44 4.86
CA ARG A 25 18.52 -8.10 4.71
C ARG A 25 19.96 -8.07 5.17
N THR A 26 20.79 -7.22 4.57
CA THR A 26 22.20 -7.01 4.96
C THR A 26 22.43 -5.62 5.55
N PHE A 27 23.24 -5.54 6.59
CA PHE A 27 23.56 -4.34 7.34
C PHE A 27 25.07 -4.14 7.46
N ALA A 28 25.51 -2.90 7.65
CA ALA A 28 26.91 -2.61 7.93
C ALA A 28 27.29 -2.95 9.38
N ARG A 29 26.37 -2.72 10.33
CA ARG A 29 26.60 -2.94 11.77
C ARG A 29 25.78 -4.11 12.31
N LYS A 30 26.37 -4.88 13.22
CA LYS A 30 25.71 -6.01 13.92
C LYS A 30 24.52 -5.55 14.76
N GLY A 31 24.63 -4.36 15.36
CA GLY A 31 23.56 -3.76 16.17
C GLY A 31 22.29 -3.56 15.36
N ASP A 32 22.40 -2.93 14.19
CA ASP A 32 21.27 -2.68 13.28
C ASP A 32 20.65 -3.99 12.78
N ALA A 33 21.50 -4.97 12.45
CA ALA A 33 21.06 -6.32 12.06
C ALA A 33 20.22 -6.99 13.16
N SER A 34 20.69 -6.91 14.41
CA SER A 34 20.02 -7.53 15.55
C SER A 34 18.73 -6.81 15.94
N ALA A 35 18.71 -5.48 15.88
CA ALA A 35 17.52 -4.66 16.12
C ALA A 35 16.42 -4.96 15.09
N TRP A 36 16.79 -4.98 13.80
CA TRP A 36 15.87 -5.31 12.72
C TRP A 36 15.36 -6.76 12.82
N ALA A 37 16.23 -7.71 13.20
CA ALA A 37 15.82 -9.10 13.38
C ALA A 37 14.73 -9.25 14.44
N ARG A 38 14.91 -8.64 15.62
CA ARG A 38 13.92 -8.67 16.71
C ARG A 38 12.62 -7.99 16.33
N GLU A 39 12.68 -6.87 15.63
CA GLU A 39 11.49 -6.16 15.16
C GLU A 39 10.67 -7.05 14.22
N VAL A 40 11.32 -7.69 13.24
CA VAL A 40 10.66 -8.58 12.29
C VAL A 40 10.10 -9.82 12.97
N GLU A 41 10.83 -10.45 13.89
CA GLU A 41 10.33 -11.60 14.64
C GLU A 41 9.11 -11.24 15.51
N ARG A 42 9.17 -10.10 16.23
CA ARG A 42 8.04 -9.59 17.02
C ARG A 42 6.81 -9.36 16.14
N ASN A 43 6.99 -8.79 14.96
CA ASN A 43 5.88 -8.55 14.05
C ASN A 43 5.26 -9.87 13.54
N ILE A 44 6.09 -10.86 13.20
CA ILE A 44 5.61 -12.20 12.78
C ILE A 44 4.84 -12.88 13.92
N ASP A 45 5.33 -12.77 15.15
CA ASP A 45 4.72 -13.43 16.31
C ASP A 45 3.35 -12.83 16.65
N LEU A 46 3.22 -11.51 16.55
CA LEU A 46 1.97 -10.77 16.70
C LEU A 46 0.97 -10.99 15.53
N GLY A 47 1.28 -11.86 14.56
CA GLY A 47 0.43 -12.08 13.37
C GLY A 47 0.37 -10.86 12.44
N GLN A 48 1.29 -9.90 12.64
CA GLN A 48 1.40 -8.71 11.82
C GLN A 48 2.26 -9.10 10.62
N THR A 49 1.62 -9.62 9.58
CA THR A 49 2.28 -9.87 8.31
C THR A 49 2.98 -8.59 7.90
N VAL A 50 4.32 -8.62 7.90
CA VAL A 50 5.16 -7.50 7.50
C VAL A 50 5.04 -7.35 5.98
N SER A 51 3.89 -6.85 5.53
CA SER A 51 3.84 -6.02 4.33
C SER A 51 4.57 -4.74 4.72
N ARG A 52 5.65 -4.46 4.01
CA ARG A 52 6.60 -3.42 4.40
C ARG A 52 6.01 -2.01 4.30
N HIS A 53 4.84 -1.85 3.68
CA HIS A 53 4.16 -0.55 3.52
C HIS A 53 2.63 -0.70 3.46
N GLY A 54 2.00 -1.23 4.50
CA GLY A 54 0.54 -1.23 4.60
C GLY A 54 0.10 -0.77 5.99
N PRO A 55 -0.58 0.38 6.14
CA PRO A 55 -1.23 0.73 7.40
C PRO A 55 -2.13 -0.44 7.81
N LYS A 56 -2.01 -0.92 9.05
CA LYS A 56 -2.92 -1.93 9.66
C LYS A 56 -4.39 -1.52 9.66
N HIS A 57 -4.72 -0.36 9.11
CA HIS A 57 -6.03 0.24 9.06
C HIS A 57 -6.29 0.91 7.70
N LEU A 58 -5.89 0.29 6.58
CA LEU A 58 -6.47 0.68 5.27
C LEU A 58 -7.98 0.34 5.31
N ARG A 59 -8.80 1.25 5.83
CA ARG A 59 -10.25 1.07 5.97
C ARG A 59 -11.01 1.95 5.01
N THR A 60 -10.41 3.06 4.60
CA THR A 60 -11.06 4.08 3.79
C THR A 60 -10.34 4.30 2.46
N ILE A 61 -11.02 4.95 1.52
CA ILE A 61 -10.42 5.38 0.25
C ILE A 61 -9.27 6.36 0.47
N GLY A 62 -9.32 7.18 1.53
CA GLY A 62 -8.24 8.11 1.86
C GLY A 62 -6.95 7.38 2.21
N ASP A 63 -7.07 6.30 2.99
CA ASP A 63 -5.94 5.46 3.35
C ASP A 63 -5.33 4.78 2.12
N LEU A 64 -6.16 4.31 1.18
CA LEU A 64 -5.71 3.69 -0.07
C LEU A 64 -4.99 4.68 -0.98
N ILE A 65 -5.47 5.93 -1.05
CA ILE A 65 -4.82 7.00 -1.81
C ILE A 65 -3.44 7.31 -1.22
N ASP A 66 -3.35 7.41 0.10
CA ASP A 66 -2.08 7.70 0.78
C ASP A 66 -1.06 6.58 0.59
N ALA A 67 -1.49 5.32 0.71
CA ALA A 67 -0.65 4.16 0.42
C ALA A 67 -0.19 4.17 -1.05
N HIS A 68 -1.11 4.38 -2.00
CA HIS A 68 -0.76 4.44 -3.42
C HIS A 68 0.26 5.54 -3.75
N ILE A 69 0.13 6.73 -3.13
CA ILE A 69 1.10 7.82 -3.31
C ILE A 69 2.46 7.46 -2.70
N ALA A 70 2.47 6.82 -1.53
CA ALA A 70 3.70 6.36 -0.89
C ALA A 70 4.43 5.32 -1.75
N ASP A 71 3.72 4.32 -2.27
CA ASP A 71 4.28 3.28 -3.13
C ASP A 71 4.90 3.86 -4.41
N ILE A 72 4.20 4.81 -5.05
CA ILE A 72 4.68 5.50 -6.25
C ILE A 72 5.96 6.30 -5.97
N ARG A 73 6.10 6.87 -4.77
CA ARG A 73 7.32 7.58 -4.34
C ARG A 73 8.47 6.61 -4.10
N GLU A 74 8.22 5.45 -3.51
CA GLU A 74 9.25 4.43 -3.24
C GLU A 74 9.88 3.89 -4.53
N VAL A 75 9.10 3.72 -5.59
CA VAL A 75 9.59 3.26 -6.92
C VAL A 75 10.28 4.35 -7.75
N GLY A 76 10.60 5.51 -7.15
CA GLY A 76 11.36 6.58 -7.80
C GLY A 76 10.61 7.36 -8.88
N LYS A 77 9.28 7.21 -8.97
CA LYS A 77 8.42 7.94 -9.93
C LYS A 77 7.45 8.88 -9.19
N PRO A 78 7.93 9.89 -8.45
CA PRO A 78 7.05 10.73 -7.64
C PRO A 78 5.93 11.35 -8.48
N LEU A 79 4.71 11.31 -7.96
CA LEU A 79 3.55 11.89 -8.62
C LEU A 79 3.80 13.40 -8.82
N ARG A 80 4.00 13.82 -10.08
CA ARG A 80 4.23 15.24 -10.41
C ARG A 80 3.00 16.05 -10.01
N ARG A 81 3.22 17.30 -9.57
CA ARG A 81 2.17 18.25 -9.12
C ARG A 81 0.99 18.35 -10.08
N SER A 82 1.24 18.25 -11.39
CA SER A 82 0.22 18.27 -12.45
C SER A 82 -0.73 17.06 -12.46
N LYS A 83 -0.41 15.98 -11.75
CA LYS A 83 -1.25 14.77 -11.63
C LYS A 83 -1.88 14.59 -10.24
N ALA A 84 -1.70 15.55 -9.34
CA ALA A 84 -2.21 15.47 -7.96
C ALA A 84 -3.70 15.85 -7.85
N TYR A 85 -4.26 16.57 -8.83
CA TYR A 85 -5.63 17.10 -8.74
C TYR A 85 -6.69 16.02 -8.49
N SER A 86 -6.71 14.97 -9.31
CA SER A 86 -7.70 13.89 -9.18
C SER A 86 -7.52 13.09 -7.88
N PRO A 87 -6.31 12.64 -7.49
CA PRO A 87 -6.07 12.04 -6.17
C PRO A 87 -6.51 12.91 -4.99
N ASP A 88 -6.18 14.21 -5.00
CA ASP A 88 -6.55 15.14 -3.93
C ASP A 88 -8.07 15.35 -3.88
N LEU A 89 -8.72 15.45 -5.03
CA LEU A 89 -10.17 15.56 -5.13
C LEU A 89 -10.86 14.29 -4.62
N LEU A 90 -10.39 13.11 -5.04
CA LEU A 90 -10.90 11.82 -4.57
C LEU A 90 -10.72 11.69 -3.06
N LYS A 91 -9.57 12.07 -2.52
CA LYS A 91 -9.31 12.06 -1.08
C LYS A 91 -10.26 13.00 -0.32
N ARG A 92 -10.47 14.23 -0.83
CA ARG A 92 -11.41 15.18 -0.22
C ARG A 92 -12.86 14.71 -0.23
N ARG A 93 -13.29 14.04 -1.31
CA ARG A 93 -14.71 13.70 -1.53
C ARG A 93 -15.09 12.31 -1.03
N LEU A 94 -14.21 11.33 -1.22
CA LEU A 94 -14.44 9.92 -0.92
C LEU A 94 -13.53 9.42 0.20
N GLY A 95 -12.58 10.22 0.68
CA GLY A 95 -11.53 9.73 1.58
C GLY A 95 -12.04 9.18 2.92
N ARG A 96 -13.24 9.57 3.38
CA ARG A 96 -13.86 9.02 4.60
C ARG A 96 -14.70 7.78 4.35
N LEU A 97 -14.99 7.46 3.08
CA LEU A 97 -15.81 6.32 2.70
C LEU A 97 -14.99 5.04 2.92
N PRO A 98 -15.54 4.04 3.62
CA PRO A 98 -14.91 2.74 3.70
C PRO A 98 -14.77 2.13 2.30
N TYR A 99 -13.62 1.56 1.97
CA TYR A 99 -13.39 1.12 0.59
C TYR A 99 -14.32 -0.04 0.15
N HIS A 100 -14.85 -0.81 1.11
CA HIS A 100 -15.84 -1.86 0.85
C HIS A 100 -17.23 -1.32 0.52
N ASP A 101 -17.50 -0.06 0.85
CA ASP A 101 -18.77 0.61 0.52
C ASP A 101 -18.73 1.29 -0.86
N VAL A 102 -17.60 1.21 -1.57
CA VAL A 102 -17.53 1.67 -2.96
C VAL A 102 -18.31 0.71 -3.85
N ASN A 103 -19.52 1.13 -4.18
CA ASN A 103 -20.44 0.41 -5.05
C ASN A 103 -20.84 1.27 -6.26
N ARG A 104 -21.61 0.68 -7.18
CA ARG A 104 -22.09 1.37 -8.39
C ARG A 104 -22.79 2.69 -8.08
N GLN A 105 -23.62 2.73 -7.03
CA GLN A 105 -24.39 3.90 -6.66
C GLN A 105 -23.47 5.05 -6.21
N SER A 106 -22.48 4.76 -5.36
CA SER A 106 -21.49 5.74 -4.90
C SER A 106 -20.71 6.39 -6.06
N LEU A 107 -20.39 5.61 -7.11
CA LEU A 107 -19.70 6.10 -8.31
C LEU A 107 -20.60 6.98 -9.18
N ILE A 108 -21.88 6.62 -9.32
CA ILE A 108 -22.87 7.41 -10.03
C ILE A 108 -23.08 8.74 -9.33
N ASP A 109 -23.23 8.73 -8.01
CA ASP A 109 -23.45 9.95 -7.23
C ASP A 109 -22.23 10.87 -7.25
N PHE A 110 -21.03 10.30 -7.18
CA PHE A 110 -19.79 11.03 -7.42
C PHE A 110 -19.78 11.69 -8.81
N GLY A 111 -20.06 10.93 -9.87
CA GLY A 111 -20.09 11.43 -11.24
C GLY A 111 -21.13 12.54 -11.47
N ARG A 112 -22.34 12.37 -10.92
CA ARG A 112 -23.41 13.39 -10.96
C ARG A 112 -22.98 14.67 -10.26
N LYS A 113 -22.35 14.57 -9.08
CA LYS A 113 -21.85 15.72 -8.34
C LYS A 113 -20.76 16.46 -9.12
N ARG A 114 -19.83 15.73 -9.73
CA ARG A 114 -18.79 16.31 -10.59
C ARG A 114 -19.36 17.02 -11.82
N ARG A 115 -20.37 16.43 -12.48
CA ARG A 115 -21.08 17.07 -13.61
C ARG A 115 -21.78 18.36 -13.19
N LYS A 116 -22.43 18.40 -12.02
CA LYS A 116 -23.03 19.63 -11.46
C LYS A 116 -21.99 20.72 -11.17
N GLU A 117 -20.77 20.34 -10.83
CA GLU A 117 -19.63 21.25 -10.62
C GLU A 117 -18.96 21.70 -11.93
N GLY A 118 -19.53 21.39 -13.10
CA GLY A 118 -19.03 21.81 -14.41
C GLY A 118 -17.94 20.92 -15.01
N ALA A 119 -17.65 19.76 -14.42
CA ALA A 119 -16.68 18.84 -15.01
C ALA A 119 -17.21 18.21 -16.30
N GLY A 120 -16.40 18.21 -17.36
CA GLY A 120 -16.72 17.52 -18.60
C GLY A 120 -16.72 15.99 -18.45
N PRO A 121 -17.36 15.24 -19.38
CA PRO A 121 -17.40 13.77 -19.34
C PRO A 121 -16.02 13.12 -19.23
N VAL A 122 -15.04 13.65 -19.97
CA VAL A 122 -13.65 13.17 -19.97
C VAL A 122 -13.00 13.33 -18.59
N THR A 123 -13.20 14.49 -17.95
CA THR A 123 -12.65 14.77 -16.61
C THR A 123 -13.23 13.81 -15.57
N VAL A 124 -14.54 13.56 -15.60
CA VAL A 124 -15.18 12.59 -14.71
C VAL A 124 -14.65 11.17 -14.96
N GLY A 125 -14.45 10.80 -16.23
CA GLY A 125 -13.84 9.53 -16.61
C GLY A 125 -12.41 9.36 -16.09
N THR A 126 -11.61 10.44 -16.11
CA THR A 126 -10.25 10.46 -15.54
C THR A 126 -10.27 10.26 -14.03
N ASP A 127 -11.17 10.96 -13.31
CA ASP A 127 -11.32 10.82 -11.86
C ASP A 127 -11.68 9.36 -11.48
N ILE A 128 -12.62 8.73 -12.21
CA ILE A 128 -13.02 7.33 -11.99
C ILE A 128 -11.88 6.37 -12.34
N SER A 129 -11.14 6.62 -13.42
CA SER A 129 -9.99 5.80 -13.81
C SER A 129 -8.91 5.79 -12.75
N TYR A 130 -8.62 6.95 -12.14
CA TYR A 130 -7.68 7.04 -11.03
C TYR A 130 -8.15 6.23 -9.82
N LEU A 131 -9.42 6.38 -9.43
CA LEU A 131 -10.00 5.60 -8.34
C LEU A 131 -9.87 4.09 -8.60
N ARG A 132 -10.14 3.64 -9.83
CA ARG A 132 -9.96 2.24 -10.24
C ARG A 132 -8.51 1.78 -10.07
N THR A 133 -7.55 2.56 -10.54
CA THR A 133 -6.11 2.23 -10.41
C THR A 133 -5.72 2.06 -8.94
N ILE A 134 -6.15 2.99 -8.08
CA ILE A 134 -5.88 2.93 -6.63
C ILE A 134 -6.47 1.64 -6.02
N LEU A 135 -7.72 1.31 -6.36
CA LEU A 135 -8.39 0.10 -5.86
C LEU A 135 -7.70 -1.20 -6.34
N ILE A 136 -7.25 -1.25 -7.60
CA ILE A 136 -6.52 -2.41 -8.13
C ILE A 136 -5.18 -2.57 -7.41
N HIS A 137 -4.44 -1.48 -7.21
CA HIS A 137 -3.16 -1.52 -6.50
C HIS A 137 -3.37 -1.97 -5.04
N ALA A 138 -4.39 -1.44 -4.38
CA ALA A 138 -4.76 -1.86 -3.03
C ALA A 138 -5.12 -3.37 -2.94
N ALA A 139 -5.87 -3.88 -3.93
CA ALA A 139 -6.23 -5.30 -4.00
C ALA A 139 -5.01 -6.20 -4.26
N ALA A 140 -4.05 -5.76 -5.08
CA ALA A 140 -2.82 -6.49 -5.37
C ALA A 140 -1.85 -6.54 -4.16
N VAL A 141 -1.93 -5.57 -3.25
CA VAL A 141 -1.14 -5.53 -2.00
C VAL A 141 -1.77 -6.36 -0.88
N ARG A 142 -3.04 -6.77 -1.01
CA ARG A 142 -3.58 -7.84 -0.14
C ARG A 142 -2.74 -9.09 -0.40
N PRO A 143 -2.29 -9.83 0.64
CA PRO A 143 -1.63 -11.10 0.40
C PRO A 143 -2.56 -11.94 -0.47
N MET A 144 -2.16 -12.22 -1.71
CA MET A 144 -2.82 -13.23 -2.52
C MET A 144 -2.78 -14.49 -1.66
N ASN A 145 -3.93 -14.89 -1.13
CA ASN A 145 -4.06 -16.18 -0.49
C ASN A 145 -4.16 -17.18 -1.65
N PRO A 146 -3.15 -18.03 -1.91
CA PRO A 146 -3.20 -18.95 -3.04
C PRO A 146 -4.10 -20.17 -2.74
N GLY A 147 -5.24 -19.97 -2.06
CA GLY A 147 -6.05 -21.04 -1.50
C GLY A 147 -7.56 -20.82 -1.56
N ALA A 148 -8.06 -19.89 -2.40
CA ALA A 148 -9.48 -19.83 -2.73
C ALA A 148 -9.65 -20.27 -4.18
N SER A 149 -9.73 -21.60 -4.37
CA SER A 149 -10.15 -22.22 -5.62
C SER A 149 -11.57 -21.76 -5.97
N LEU A 150 -11.77 -21.40 -7.23
CA LEU A 150 -13.06 -21.45 -7.91
C LEU A 150 -13.41 -22.90 -8.27
#